data_AF-A0A3P9DN36-F1
#
_entry.id   AF-A0A3P9DN36-F1
#
_cell.length_a   1.000
_cell.length_b   1.000
_cell.length_c   1.000
_cell.angle_alpha   90.00
_cell.angle_beta   90.00
_cell.angle_gamma   90.00
#
_symmetry.space_group_name_H-M   'P 1'
#
loop_
_entity.id
_entity.type
_entity.pdbx_description
1 polymer ?
#
loop_
_entity_poly.entity_id
_entity_poly.type
_entity_poly.pdbx_seq_one_letter_code
_entity_poly.pdbx_strand_id
1 'polypeptide(L)'
;MSVVHLLLTIFSLISQRLPLLSVYRYHLTYSVTHSLHYIYTALSKPVSLPGIHQFTAMGLLDGRMIDYFDSENQVTVPRQEWMRERLPADYWDRGTQSRKSKQQWFKVNIGILMERMGQSDSANPHVLQWMVGCEGKTNSDGTLRFVRGVHMYNYDGDDFLSFDAKNGVWVAQTPEAQPTKRKWDEVKVLNDYTKGYLENECIDWLSKFVNYDQQQLKKKCMYDMKKVVLSINELYVTSFVWQKYAHTFNQIFLQ
;
A
#
# COMPACT_ATOMS: atom_id res chain seq x y z
N MET A 1 44.49 -35.63 -31.54
CA MET A 1 43.86 -34.31 -31.27
C MET A 1 43.26 -34.37 -29.87
N SER A 2 43.70 -33.51 -28.97
CA SER A 2 43.27 -33.53 -27.56
C SER A 2 41.77 -33.24 -27.44
N VAL A 3 41.09 -33.92 -26.50
CA VAL A 3 39.67 -33.72 -26.15
C VAL A 3 39.36 -32.24 -25.86
N VAL A 4 40.36 -31.46 -25.44
CA VAL A 4 40.29 -30.01 -25.22
C VAL A 4 40.06 -29.23 -26.53
N HIS A 5 40.64 -29.67 -27.65
CA HIS A 5 40.45 -29.04 -28.96
C HIS A 5 39.08 -29.36 -29.57
N LEU A 6 38.52 -30.53 -29.25
CA LEU A 6 37.15 -30.90 -29.66
C LEU A 6 36.11 -30.11 -28.85
N LEU A 7 36.36 -29.88 -27.56
CA LEU A 7 35.46 -29.08 -26.70
C LEU A 7 35.49 -27.58 -27.03
N LEU A 8 36.66 -27.01 -27.38
CA LEU A 8 36.79 -25.60 -27.78
C LEU A 8 36.15 -25.32 -29.15
N THR A 9 36.21 -26.27 -30.09
CA THR A 9 35.55 -26.15 -31.39
C THR A 9 34.02 -26.31 -31.28
N ILE A 10 33.53 -27.16 -30.37
CA ILE A 10 32.10 -27.26 -30.06
C ILE A 10 31.59 -25.98 -29.36
N PHE A 11 32.35 -25.39 -28.42
CA PHE A 11 32.01 -24.10 -27.79
C PHE A 11 31.96 -22.94 -28.80
N SER A 12 32.88 -22.91 -29.76
CA SER A 12 32.92 -21.94 -30.86
C SER A 12 31.70 -22.08 -31.80
N LEU A 13 31.30 -23.31 -32.13
CA LEU A 13 30.16 -23.60 -33.00
C LEU A 13 28.80 -23.35 -32.34
N ILE A 14 28.69 -23.47 -31.01
CA ILE A 14 27.47 -23.11 -30.25
C ILE A 14 27.33 -21.59 -30.10
N SER A 15 28.46 -20.87 -29.99
CA SER A 15 28.49 -19.40 -29.90
C SER A 15 28.07 -18.69 -31.19
N GLN A 16 28.28 -19.33 -32.36
CA GLN A 16 27.99 -18.75 -33.68
C GLN A 16 26.58 -19.05 -34.22
N ARG A 17 25.74 -19.80 -33.49
CA ARG A 17 24.35 -20.12 -33.87
C ARG A 17 23.30 -19.65 -32.87
N LEU A 18 23.55 -18.55 -32.18
CA LEU A 18 22.46 -17.76 -31.61
C LEU A 18 21.88 -16.93 -32.76
N PRO A 19 20.66 -17.22 -33.26
CA PRO A 19 20.02 -16.25 -34.12
C PRO A 19 19.96 -14.96 -33.31
N LEU A 20 20.20 -13.83 -33.98
CA LEU A 20 19.89 -12.51 -33.46
C LEU A 20 18.44 -12.55 -32.97
N LEU A 21 18.25 -12.88 -31.69
CA LEU A 21 17.05 -12.58 -30.96
C LEU A 21 17.07 -11.07 -30.92
N SER A 22 16.49 -10.46 -31.95
CA SER A 22 15.77 -9.21 -31.80
C SER A 22 15.02 -9.37 -30.49
N VAL A 23 15.56 -8.77 -29.43
CA VAL A 23 14.83 -8.60 -28.18
C VAL A 23 13.72 -7.65 -28.60
N TYR A 24 12.64 -8.22 -29.14
CA TYR A 24 11.35 -7.55 -29.17
C TYR A 24 11.12 -7.22 -27.71
N ARG A 25 11.44 -5.98 -27.32
CA ARG A 25 10.90 -5.38 -26.13
C ARG A 25 9.40 -5.33 -26.40
N TYR A 26 8.72 -6.41 -26.08
CA TYR A 26 7.32 -6.36 -25.75
C TYR A 26 7.26 -5.44 -24.53
N HIS A 27 7.15 -4.13 -24.78
CA HIS A 27 6.63 -3.20 -23.82
C HIS A 27 5.16 -3.57 -23.67
N LEU A 28 4.90 -4.64 -22.91
CA LEU A 28 3.59 -4.90 -22.37
C LEU A 28 3.33 -3.72 -21.43
N THR A 29 2.65 -2.70 -21.93
CA THR A 29 2.17 -1.58 -21.12
C THR A 29 1.02 -2.11 -20.30
N TYR A 30 1.33 -2.91 -19.29
CA TYR A 30 0.34 -3.34 -18.32
C TYR A 30 -0.08 -2.09 -17.56
N SER A 31 -1.28 -1.63 -17.83
CA SER A 31 -1.84 -0.50 -17.12
C SER A 31 -2.25 -0.98 -15.73
N VAL A 32 -1.40 -0.68 -14.76
CA VAL A 32 -1.60 -1.04 -13.36
C VAL A 32 -2.57 -0.03 -12.72
N THR A 33 -3.54 -0.53 -11.96
CA THR A 33 -4.35 0.29 -11.07
C THR A 33 -3.74 0.26 -9.68
N HIS A 34 -3.62 1.43 -9.07
CA HIS A 34 -3.19 1.61 -7.69
C HIS A 34 -4.30 2.26 -6.87
N SER A 35 -4.25 2.07 -5.55
CA SER A 35 -5.24 2.64 -4.63
C SER A 35 -4.61 3.15 -3.35
N LEU A 36 -5.13 4.27 -2.84
CA LEU A 36 -4.81 4.82 -1.54
C LEU A 36 -6.11 5.01 -0.78
N HIS A 37 -6.26 4.28 0.33
CA HIS A 37 -7.44 4.35 1.18
C HIS A 37 -7.03 4.61 2.63
N TYR A 38 -7.81 5.44 3.32
CA TYR A 38 -7.76 5.60 4.76
C TYR A 38 -9.04 5.05 5.35
N ILE A 39 -8.90 4.18 6.34
CA ILE A 39 -10.02 3.58 7.08
C ILE A 39 -9.94 4.07 8.52
N TYR A 40 -11.06 4.59 9.00
CA TYR A 40 -11.28 4.96 10.38
C TYR A 40 -12.38 4.06 10.93
N THR A 41 -12.19 3.52 12.12
CA THR A 41 -13.18 2.68 12.80
C THR A 41 -13.30 3.17 14.23
N ALA A 42 -14.54 3.37 14.69
CA ALA A 42 -14.85 3.75 16.05
C ALA A 42 -15.92 2.83 16.64
N LEU A 43 -15.72 2.44 17.91
CA LEU A 43 -16.67 1.68 18.71
C LEU A 43 -17.38 2.62 19.70
N SER A 44 -18.69 2.45 19.85
CA SER A 44 -19.48 3.29 20.76
C SER A 44 -19.08 3.11 22.22
N LYS A 45 -18.57 1.93 22.57
CA LYS A 45 -18.02 1.58 23.88
C LYS A 45 -16.82 0.63 23.73
N PRO A 46 -15.91 0.57 24.71
CA PRO A 46 -14.81 -0.38 24.69
C PRO A 46 -15.29 -1.82 24.66
N VAL A 47 -14.51 -2.69 24.03
CA VAL A 47 -14.71 -4.14 24.07
C VAL A 47 -13.49 -4.79 24.71
N SER A 48 -13.70 -5.78 25.57
CA SER A 48 -12.62 -6.47 26.28
C SER A 48 -11.95 -7.55 25.41
N LEU A 49 -11.51 -7.17 24.20
CA LEU A 49 -10.84 -8.05 23.25
C LEU A 49 -9.41 -7.54 22.99
N PRO A 50 -8.37 -8.37 23.20
CA PRO A 50 -6.99 -7.97 22.95
C PRO A 50 -6.77 -7.47 21.52
N GLY A 51 -6.13 -6.31 21.38
CA GLY A 51 -5.82 -5.69 20.08
C GLY A 51 -6.99 -4.94 19.42
N ILE A 52 -8.16 -4.88 20.06
CA ILE A 52 -9.28 -4.07 19.59
C ILE A 52 -9.33 -2.78 20.40
N HIS A 53 -9.12 -1.67 19.70
CA HIS A 53 -9.16 -0.34 20.31
C HIS A 53 -10.49 0.35 20.00
N GLN A 54 -10.90 1.24 20.90
CA GLN A 54 -12.16 1.98 20.72
C GLN A 54 -12.13 2.87 19.46
N PHE A 55 -10.94 3.35 19.06
CA PHE A 55 -10.77 4.02 17.78
C PHE A 55 -9.45 3.59 17.13
N THR A 56 -9.51 3.34 15.82
CA THR A 56 -8.35 3.07 14.99
C THR A 56 -8.42 3.85 13.69
N ALA A 57 -7.27 4.19 13.14
CA ALA A 57 -7.16 4.74 11.80
C ALA A 57 -5.93 4.20 11.08
N MET A 58 -6.08 3.82 9.82
CA MET A 58 -5.00 3.22 9.03
C MET A 58 -5.03 3.71 7.58
N GLY A 59 -3.85 3.94 7.02
CA GLY A 59 -3.65 4.12 5.58
C GLY A 59 -3.30 2.80 4.90
N LEU A 60 -3.86 2.57 3.71
CA LEU A 60 -3.67 1.40 2.87
C LEU A 60 -3.20 1.84 1.47
N LEU A 61 -2.03 1.37 1.04
CA LEU A 61 -1.55 1.49 -0.34
C LEU A 61 -1.66 0.12 -1.01
N ASP A 62 -2.49 0.00 -2.04
CA ASP A 62 -2.77 -1.27 -2.72
C ASP A 62 -3.15 -2.39 -1.73
N GLY A 63 -3.98 -2.06 -0.74
CA GLY A 63 -4.41 -2.97 0.33
C GLY A 63 -3.35 -3.25 1.41
N ARG A 64 -2.12 -2.73 1.29
CA ARG A 64 -1.07 -2.89 2.30
C ARG A 64 -1.06 -1.72 3.27
N MET A 65 -1.01 -2.01 4.56
CA MET A 65 -0.98 -0.98 5.60
C MET A 65 0.32 -0.16 5.54
N ILE A 66 0.19 1.16 5.43
CA ILE A 66 1.31 2.11 5.36
C ILE A 66 1.47 2.95 6.62
N ASP A 67 0.39 3.21 7.34
CA ASP A 67 0.40 3.84 8.66
C ASP A 67 -0.71 3.28 9.54
N TYR A 68 -0.56 3.51 10.84
CA TYR A 68 -1.52 3.07 11.85
C TYR A 68 -1.61 4.06 13.01
N PHE A 69 -2.79 4.18 13.60
CA PHE A 69 -3.09 4.94 14.80
C PHE A 69 -4.16 4.19 15.60
N ASP A 70 -4.04 4.21 16.92
CA ASP A 70 -5.05 3.70 17.85
C ASP A 70 -5.28 4.65 19.04
N SER A 71 -6.42 4.46 19.71
CA SER A 71 -6.86 5.33 20.81
C SER A 71 -6.03 5.25 22.09
N GLU A 72 -5.18 4.22 22.25
CA GLU A 72 -4.35 4.02 23.45
C GLU A 72 -2.99 4.71 23.29
N ASN A 73 -2.27 4.41 22.21
CA ASN A 73 -0.96 4.99 21.93
C ASN A 73 -1.07 6.43 21.43
N GLN A 74 -2.13 6.74 20.68
CA GLN A 74 -2.44 8.06 20.15
C GLN A 74 -1.29 8.73 19.37
N VAL A 75 -0.52 7.93 18.64
CA VAL A 75 0.56 8.37 17.75
C VAL A 75 0.39 7.66 16.41
N THR A 76 0.52 8.39 15.31
CA THR A 76 0.50 7.78 13.98
C THR A 76 1.88 7.20 13.69
N VAL A 77 1.95 5.88 13.47
CA VAL A 77 3.20 5.15 13.26
C VAL A 77 3.33 4.64 11.83
N PRO A 78 4.51 4.76 11.19
CA PRO A 78 4.77 4.16 9.88
C PRO A 78 4.76 2.63 9.96
N ARG A 79 4.19 1.99 8.94
CA ARG A 79 4.19 0.53 8.78
C ARG A 79 5.05 0.04 7.61
N GLN A 80 5.52 0.94 6.76
CA GLN A 80 6.51 0.65 5.72
C GLN A 80 7.83 1.39 6.00
N GLU A 81 8.95 0.79 5.63
CA GLU A 81 10.27 1.41 5.83
C GLU A 81 10.44 2.68 4.98
N TRP A 82 9.93 2.71 3.74
CA TRP A 82 9.96 3.92 2.92
C TRP A 82 9.18 5.10 3.54
N MET A 83 8.07 4.85 4.26
CA MET A 83 7.33 5.90 4.98
C MET A 83 8.22 6.56 6.03
N ARG A 84 8.94 5.73 6.80
CA ARG A 84 9.84 6.20 7.87
C ARG A 84 11.02 7.00 7.31
N GLU A 85 11.59 6.56 6.19
CA GLU A 85 12.79 7.17 5.62
C GLU A 85 12.51 8.44 4.79
N ARG A 86 11.36 8.51 4.11
CA ARG A 86 11.09 9.53 3.08
C ARG A 86 10.20 10.68 3.53
N LEU A 87 9.46 10.52 4.63
CA LEU A 87 8.52 11.54 5.10
C LEU A 87 9.11 12.31 6.30
N PRO A 88 9.02 13.65 6.29
CA PRO A 88 9.61 14.48 7.33
C PRO A 88 8.82 14.38 8.64
N ALA A 89 9.42 14.80 9.75
CA ALA A 89 8.80 14.71 11.09
C ALA A 89 7.45 15.45 11.17
N ASP A 90 7.34 16.62 10.53
CA ASP A 90 6.12 17.44 10.53
C ASP A 90 4.94 16.77 9.80
N TYR A 91 5.20 15.83 8.89
CA TYR A 91 4.14 15.00 8.30
C TYR A 91 3.49 14.11 9.36
N TRP A 92 4.29 13.49 10.22
CA TRP A 92 3.84 12.58 11.28
C TRP A 92 3.13 13.33 12.41
N ASP A 93 3.62 14.51 12.77
CA ASP A 93 2.98 15.37 13.76
C ASP A 93 1.59 15.82 13.30
N ARG A 94 1.49 16.33 12.06
CA ARG A 94 0.21 16.72 11.45
C ARG A 94 -0.73 15.53 11.31
N GLY A 95 -0.23 14.37 10.89
CA GLY A 95 -0.99 13.12 10.83
C GLY A 95 -1.58 12.76 12.19
N THR A 96 -0.76 12.77 13.24
CA THR A 96 -1.17 12.45 14.62
C THR A 96 -2.23 13.41 15.14
N GLN A 97 -2.05 14.73 14.95
CA GLN A 97 -3.05 15.72 15.38
C GLN A 97 -4.37 15.57 14.60
N SER A 98 -4.29 15.27 13.30
CA SER A 98 -5.47 14.99 12.50
C SER A 98 -6.19 13.73 13.02
N ARG A 99 -5.49 12.63 13.30
CA ARG A 99 -6.12 11.39 13.80
C ARG A 99 -6.74 11.59 15.19
N LYS A 100 -6.12 12.34 16.11
CA LYS A 100 -6.70 12.73 17.41
C LYS A 100 -7.98 13.55 17.26
N SER A 101 -7.98 14.53 16.35
CA SER A 101 -9.18 15.33 16.07
C SER A 101 -10.33 14.46 15.56
N LYS A 102 -10.01 13.46 14.73
CA LYS A 102 -11.01 12.52 14.17
C LYS A 102 -11.51 11.56 15.24
N GLN A 103 -10.65 11.03 16.10
CA GLN A 103 -11.06 10.23 17.26
C GLN A 103 -12.12 10.96 18.09
N GLN A 104 -11.91 12.24 18.40
CA GLN A 104 -12.88 13.04 19.14
C GLN A 104 -14.17 13.27 18.35
N TRP A 105 -14.06 13.55 17.05
CA TRP A 105 -15.23 13.68 16.16
C TRP A 105 -16.07 12.40 16.17
N PHE A 106 -15.46 11.22 16.03
CA PHE A 106 -16.15 9.93 16.07
C PHE A 106 -16.82 9.68 17.42
N LYS A 107 -16.12 9.96 18.52
CA LYS A 107 -16.65 9.81 19.88
C LYS A 107 -17.96 10.58 20.08
N VAL A 108 -18.07 11.78 19.52
CA VAL A 108 -19.31 12.58 19.58
C VAL A 108 -20.36 12.06 18.61
N ASN A 109 -19.99 11.84 17.35
CA ASN A 109 -20.96 11.55 16.28
C ASN A 109 -21.56 10.15 16.39
N ILE A 110 -20.85 9.17 16.97
CA ILE A 110 -21.42 7.83 17.16
C ILE A 110 -22.58 7.85 18.17
N GLY A 111 -22.52 8.70 19.20
CA GLY A 111 -23.62 8.87 20.17
C GLY A 111 -24.86 9.52 19.53
N ILE A 112 -24.65 10.57 18.73
CA ILE A 112 -25.73 11.23 17.97
C ILE A 112 -26.37 10.24 16.98
N LEU A 113 -25.55 9.41 16.33
CA LEU A 113 -26.06 8.40 15.40
C LEU A 113 -26.87 7.33 16.15
N MET A 114 -26.37 6.82 17.28
CA MET A 114 -27.11 5.87 18.11
C MET A 114 -28.48 6.41 18.53
N GLU A 115 -28.58 7.70 18.89
CA GLU A 115 -29.87 8.33 19.22
C GLU A 115 -30.83 8.29 18.02
N ARG A 116 -30.36 8.64 16.83
CA ARG A 116 -31.17 8.58 15.59
C ARG A 116 -31.59 7.17 15.21
N MET A 117 -30.76 6.18 15.53
CA MET A 117 -31.04 4.76 15.29
C MET A 117 -31.91 4.15 16.39
N GLY A 118 -32.27 4.88 17.45
CA GLY A 118 -33.05 4.38 18.58
C GLY A 118 -32.26 3.38 19.46
N GLN A 119 -30.94 3.52 19.52
CA GLN A 119 -30.00 2.57 20.14
C GLN A 119 -29.24 3.15 21.34
N SER A 120 -29.66 4.30 21.88
CA SER A 120 -28.97 4.98 22.98
C SER A 120 -28.68 4.08 24.19
N ASP A 121 -29.60 3.19 24.54
CA ASP A 121 -29.50 2.27 25.69
C ASP A 121 -29.02 0.86 25.31
N SER A 122 -28.54 0.68 24.06
CA SER A 122 -28.08 -0.62 23.58
C SER A 122 -26.96 -1.16 24.46
N ALA A 123 -27.08 -2.41 24.93
CA ALA A 123 -26.02 -3.08 25.69
C ALA A 123 -24.80 -3.42 24.81
N ASN A 124 -25.02 -3.68 23.52
CA ASN A 124 -23.97 -4.05 22.58
C ASN A 124 -23.18 -2.83 22.08
N PRO A 125 -21.88 -2.99 21.76
CA PRO A 125 -21.13 -1.96 21.06
C PRO A 125 -21.64 -1.80 19.63
N HIS A 126 -21.67 -0.56 19.16
CA HIS A 126 -21.98 -0.18 17.78
C HIS A 126 -20.70 0.32 17.11
N VAL A 127 -20.64 0.19 15.78
CA VAL A 127 -19.45 0.50 14.99
C VAL A 127 -19.78 1.55 13.95
N LEU A 128 -19.04 2.67 13.95
CA LEU A 128 -19.04 3.63 12.86
C LEU A 128 -17.70 3.55 12.13
N GLN A 129 -17.74 3.30 10.83
CA GLN A 129 -16.57 3.27 9.97
C GLN A 129 -16.64 4.38 8.93
N TRP A 130 -15.47 4.90 8.57
CA TRP A 130 -15.31 5.85 7.47
C TRP A 130 -14.15 5.38 6.60
N MET A 131 -14.43 5.15 5.32
CA MET A 131 -13.41 4.90 4.31
C MET A 131 -13.35 6.10 3.36
N VAL A 132 -12.14 6.62 3.14
CA VAL A 132 -11.89 7.72 2.21
C VAL A 132 -10.62 7.47 1.41
N GLY A 133 -10.63 7.77 0.11
CA GLY A 133 -9.47 7.52 -0.73
C GLY A 133 -9.76 7.61 -2.22
N CYS A 134 -8.81 7.12 -3.01
CA CYS A 134 -8.86 7.16 -4.46
C CYS A 134 -8.17 5.96 -5.10
N GLU A 135 -8.56 5.71 -6.34
CA GLU A 135 -7.96 4.76 -7.26
C GLU A 135 -7.42 5.52 -8.47
N GLY A 136 -6.19 5.20 -8.86
CA GLY A 136 -5.50 5.80 -9.99
C GLY A 136 -4.95 4.73 -10.93
N LYS A 137 -4.96 4.99 -12.24
CA LYS A 137 -4.45 4.08 -13.26
C LYS A 137 -3.21 4.67 -13.92
N THR A 138 -2.16 3.87 -14.03
CA THR A 138 -0.89 4.29 -14.62
C THR A 138 -1.01 4.47 -16.13
N ASN A 139 -0.67 5.67 -16.60
CA ASN A 139 -0.58 6.05 -17.99
C ASN A 139 0.74 5.57 -18.62
N SER A 140 0.87 5.67 -19.94
CA SER A 140 2.08 5.28 -20.67
C SER A 140 3.32 6.11 -20.31
N ASP A 141 3.14 7.35 -19.84
CA ASP A 141 4.20 8.24 -19.36
C ASP A 141 4.58 8.00 -17.89
N GLY A 142 3.92 7.06 -17.21
CA GLY A 142 4.14 6.73 -15.81
C GLY A 142 3.36 7.60 -14.82
N THR A 143 2.59 8.59 -15.28
CA THR A 143 1.70 9.38 -14.41
C THR A 143 0.45 8.59 -14.00
N LEU A 144 -0.14 8.93 -12.86
CA LEU A 144 -1.42 8.35 -12.45
C LEU A 144 -2.57 9.24 -12.90
N ARG A 145 -3.54 8.63 -13.59
CA ARG A 145 -4.82 9.26 -13.89
C ARG A 145 -5.87 8.81 -12.88
N PHE A 146 -6.63 9.77 -12.33
CA PHE A 146 -7.79 9.48 -11.49
C PHE A 146 -8.77 8.51 -12.17
N VAL A 147 -9.25 7.53 -11.42
CA VAL A 147 -10.27 6.56 -11.85
C VAL A 147 -11.53 6.70 -11.00
N ARG A 148 -11.38 6.62 -9.67
CA ARG A 148 -12.50 6.60 -8.73
C ARG A 148 -12.09 7.19 -7.40
N GLY A 149 -13.01 7.91 -6.76
CA GLY A 149 -12.89 8.35 -5.38
C GLY A 149 -13.86 7.58 -4.50
N VAL A 150 -13.46 7.34 -3.25
CA VAL A 150 -14.30 6.73 -2.22
C VAL A 150 -14.40 7.69 -1.04
N HIS A 151 -15.61 7.95 -0.57
CA HIS A 151 -15.86 8.61 0.70
C HIS A 151 -17.18 8.08 1.25
N MET A 152 -17.10 7.07 2.11
CA MET A 152 -18.27 6.35 2.61
C MET A 152 -18.20 6.14 4.11
N TYR A 153 -19.37 6.22 4.74
CA TYR A 153 -19.61 5.88 6.13
C TYR A 153 -20.45 4.61 6.19
N ASN A 154 -20.04 3.68 7.05
CA ASN A 154 -20.76 2.46 7.34
C ASN A 154 -21.11 2.41 8.83
N TYR A 155 -22.29 1.91 9.15
CA TYR A 155 -22.76 1.77 10.53
C TYR A 155 -23.18 0.33 10.77
N ASP A 156 -22.59 -0.30 11.80
CA ASP A 156 -22.77 -1.72 12.13
C ASP A 156 -22.55 -2.70 10.96
N GLY A 157 -21.74 -2.29 9.98
CA GLY A 157 -21.41 -3.07 8.78
C GLY A 157 -22.24 -2.73 7.55
N ASP A 158 -23.33 -1.97 7.70
CA ASP A 158 -24.20 -1.56 6.60
C ASP A 158 -23.78 -0.21 6.01
N ASP A 159 -24.05 0.00 4.73
CA ASP A 159 -23.85 1.29 4.07
C ASP A 159 -24.79 2.35 4.68
N PHE A 160 -24.24 3.50 5.09
CA PHE A 160 -25.01 4.56 5.75
C PHE A 160 -25.07 5.85 4.91
N LEU A 161 -23.91 6.40 4.56
CA LEU A 161 -23.79 7.67 3.83
C LEU A 161 -22.56 7.66 2.92
N SER A 162 -22.69 8.07 1.67
CA SER A 162 -21.57 8.11 0.72
C SER A 162 -21.55 9.40 -0.10
N PHE A 163 -20.39 9.80 -0.60
CA PHE A 163 -20.27 10.94 -1.51
C PHE A 163 -20.27 10.48 -2.98
N ASP A 164 -21.17 11.01 -3.79
CA ASP A 164 -21.15 10.86 -5.24
C ASP A 164 -20.24 11.95 -5.83
N ALA A 165 -18.96 11.60 -6.04
CA ALA A 165 -17.97 12.52 -6.58
C ALA A 165 -18.32 13.05 -7.98
N LYS A 166 -19.04 12.26 -8.80
CA LYS A 166 -19.43 12.67 -10.16
C LYS A 166 -20.36 13.87 -10.08
N ASN A 167 -21.40 13.77 -9.25
CA ASN A 167 -22.41 14.81 -9.10
C ASN A 167 -22.08 15.84 -7.99
N GLY A 168 -21.07 15.58 -7.16
CA GLY A 168 -20.63 16.47 -6.09
C GLY A 168 -21.64 16.60 -4.94
N VAL A 169 -22.33 15.50 -4.60
CA VAL A 169 -23.41 15.49 -3.60
C VAL A 169 -23.33 14.26 -2.71
N TRP A 170 -23.88 14.34 -1.51
CA TRP A 170 -24.02 13.20 -0.60
C TRP A 170 -25.19 12.31 -0.99
N VAL A 171 -25.09 11.02 -0.69
CA VAL A 171 -26.11 10.00 -0.94
C VAL A 171 -26.36 9.27 0.38
N ALA A 172 -27.59 9.39 0.88
CA ALA A 172 -28.04 8.70 2.09
C ALA A 172 -28.59 7.33 1.69
N GLN A 173 -28.05 6.27 2.30
CA GLN A 173 -28.47 4.89 2.03
C GLN A 173 -29.58 4.45 2.98
N THR A 174 -29.73 5.14 4.10
CA THR A 174 -30.82 4.92 5.06
C THR A 174 -31.59 6.23 5.33
N PRO A 175 -32.84 6.15 5.82
CA PRO A 175 -33.59 7.32 6.28
C PRO A 175 -32.86 8.12 7.36
N GLU A 176 -32.13 7.45 8.26
CA GLU A 176 -31.41 8.05 9.39
C GLU A 176 -30.18 8.87 8.94
N ALA A 177 -29.67 8.60 7.74
CA ALA A 177 -28.61 9.38 7.11
C ALA A 177 -29.11 10.67 6.43
N GLN A 178 -30.42 10.79 6.14
CA GLN A 178 -31.00 11.93 5.42
C GLN A 178 -30.75 13.29 6.09
N PRO A 179 -30.87 13.44 7.43
CA PRO A 179 -30.55 14.71 8.09
C PRO A 179 -29.09 15.14 7.89
N THR A 180 -28.15 14.19 7.93
CA THR A 180 -26.73 14.47 7.68
C THR A 180 -26.50 14.86 6.23
N LYS A 181 -27.07 14.11 5.28
CA LYS A 181 -27.02 14.44 3.85
C LYS A 181 -27.47 15.88 3.58
N ARG A 182 -28.67 16.27 4.04
CA ARG A 182 -29.20 17.63 3.84
C ARG A 182 -28.26 18.70 4.40
N LYS A 183 -27.83 18.53 5.66
CA LYS A 183 -26.93 19.47 6.33
C LYS A 183 -25.60 19.64 5.58
N TRP A 184 -25.04 18.57 5.03
CA TRP A 184 -23.74 18.63 4.34
C TRP A 184 -23.89 19.18 2.92
N ASP A 185 -24.94 18.81 2.18
CA ASP A 185 -25.22 19.34 0.84
C ASP A 185 -25.57 20.83 0.83
N GLU A 186 -26.12 21.37 1.93
CA GLU A 186 -26.33 22.81 2.10
C GLU A 186 -24.99 23.60 2.17
N VAL A 187 -23.89 22.93 2.51
CA VAL A 187 -22.56 23.53 2.62
C VAL A 187 -21.77 23.27 1.35
N LYS A 188 -22.03 24.03 0.27
CA LYS A 188 -21.40 23.83 -1.05
C LYS A 188 -19.87 23.73 -0.99
N VAL A 189 -19.22 24.54 -0.17
CA VAL A 189 -17.76 24.52 0.01
C VAL A 189 -17.23 23.17 0.53
N LEU A 190 -18.01 22.46 1.36
CA LEU A 190 -17.65 21.14 1.86
C LEU A 190 -17.66 20.11 0.72
N ASN A 191 -18.67 20.17 -0.15
CA ASN A 191 -18.77 19.26 -1.30
C ASN A 191 -17.67 19.52 -2.32
N ASP A 192 -17.39 20.79 -2.62
CA ASP A 192 -16.30 21.19 -3.53
C ASP A 192 -14.94 20.73 -2.98
N TYR A 193 -14.69 20.92 -1.67
CA TYR A 193 -13.47 20.45 -1.01
C TYR A 193 -13.36 18.92 -1.03
N THR A 194 -14.44 18.21 -0.71
CA THR A 194 -14.47 16.73 -0.70
C THR A 194 -14.15 16.19 -2.08
N LYS A 195 -14.78 16.73 -3.13
CA LYS A 195 -14.47 16.37 -4.51
C LYS A 195 -13.02 16.66 -4.87
N GLY A 196 -12.53 17.87 -4.54
CA GLY A 196 -11.16 18.30 -4.79
C GLY A 196 -10.12 17.38 -4.15
N TYR A 197 -10.34 16.95 -2.91
CA TYR A 197 -9.49 15.98 -2.22
C TYR A 197 -9.46 14.64 -2.95
N LEU A 198 -10.62 14.07 -3.29
CA LEU A 198 -10.72 12.75 -3.89
C LEU A 198 -10.10 12.68 -5.29
N GLU A 199 -10.33 13.71 -6.11
CA GLU A 199 -9.91 13.73 -7.51
C GLU A 199 -8.45 14.19 -7.70
N ASN A 200 -7.93 15.03 -6.79
CA ASN A 200 -6.62 15.66 -6.95
C ASN A 200 -5.65 15.30 -5.81
N GLU A 201 -5.90 15.80 -4.59
CA GLU A 201 -4.93 15.65 -3.49
C GLU A 201 -4.62 14.18 -3.18
N CYS A 202 -5.63 13.32 -3.21
CA CYS A 202 -5.44 11.89 -3.00
C CYS A 202 -4.58 11.26 -4.11
N ILE A 203 -4.76 11.65 -5.38
CA ILE A 203 -3.97 11.14 -6.51
C ILE A 203 -2.52 11.61 -6.42
N ASP A 204 -2.28 12.84 -5.97
CA ASP A 204 -0.92 13.36 -5.74
C ASP A 204 -0.20 12.54 -4.66
N TRP A 205 -0.88 12.25 -3.55
CA TRP A 205 -0.34 11.38 -2.50
C TRP A 205 -0.14 9.94 -2.97
N LEU A 206 -1.11 9.38 -3.69
CA LEU A 206 -1.02 8.04 -4.26
C LEU A 206 0.20 7.92 -5.19
N SER A 207 0.39 8.88 -6.10
CA SER A 207 1.53 8.93 -7.01
C SER A 207 2.86 8.95 -6.26
N LYS A 208 2.96 9.80 -5.24
CA LYS A 208 4.15 9.91 -4.38
C LYS A 208 4.46 8.61 -3.65
N PHE A 209 3.45 7.97 -3.05
CA PHE A 209 3.61 6.74 -2.28
C PHE A 209 3.93 5.52 -3.16
N VAL A 210 3.26 5.38 -4.30
CA VAL A 210 3.62 4.36 -5.31
C VAL A 210 5.06 4.50 -5.75
N ASN A 211 5.53 5.74 -5.98
CA ASN A 211 6.91 5.99 -6.37
C ASN A 211 7.91 5.58 -5.29
N TYR A 212 7.65 5.93 -4.03
CA TYR A 212 8.51 5.54 -2.90
C TYR A 212 8.56 4.02 -2.70
N ASP A 213 7.41 3.36 -2.76
CA ASP A 213 7.30 1.91 -2.65
C ASP A 213 8.09 1.20 -3.77
N GLN A 214 7.90 1.62 -5.02
CA GLN A 214 8.64 1.07 -6.16
C GLN A 214 10.15 1.29 -6.06
N GLN A 215 10.61 2.46 -5.59
CA GLN A 215 12.03 2.71 -5.38
C GLN A 215 12.63 1.77 -4.31
N GLN A 216 11.90 1.55 -3.21
CA GLN A 216 12.33 0.63 -2.17
C GLN A 216 12.38 -0.81 -2.68
N LEU A 217 11.37 -1.27 -3.42
CA LEU A 217 11.34 -2.60 -4.02
C LEU A 217 12.52 -2.81 -4.98
N LYS A 218 12.82 -1.82 -5.83
CA LYS A 218 14.00 -1.86 -6.72
C LYS A 218 15.31 -1.95 -5.94
N LYS A 219 15.48 -1.17 -4.87
CA LYS A 219 16.67 -1.20 -4.01
C LYS A 219 16.84 -2.57 -3.36
N LYS A 220 15.76 -3.16 -2.84
CA LYS A 220 15.76 -4.49 -2.23
C LYS A 220 16.12 -5.58 -3.25
N CYS A 221 15.47 -5.57 -4.42
CA CYS A 221 15.76 -6.51 -5.51
C CYS A 221 17.22 -6.43 -5.97
N MET A 222 17.78 -5.23 -6.13
CA MET A 222 19.20 -5.06 -6.48
C MET A 222 20.13 -5.62 -5.40
N TYR A 223 19.80 -5.42 -4.12
CA TYR A 223 20.58 -5.96 -3.01
C TYR A 223 20.55 -7.49 -2.97
N ASP A 224 19.37 -8.08 -3.15
CA ASP A 224 19.19 -9.54 -3.21
C ASP A 224 19.93 -10.14 -4.41
N MET A 225 19.86 -9.49 -5.58
CA MET A 225 20.62 -9.90 -6.77
C MET A 225 22.13 -9.87 -6.53
N LYS A 226 22.65 -8.81 -5.88
CA LYS A 226 24.08 -8.74 -5.52
C LYS A 226 24.50 -9.87 -4.58
N LYS A 227 23.65 -10.23 -3.60
CA LYS A 227 23.90 -11.38 -2.71
C LYS A 227 23.97 -12.70 -3.47
N VAL A 228 23.03 -12.91 -4.40
CA VAL A 228 23.03 -14.12 -5.23
C VAL A 228 24.30 -14.21 -6.06
N VAL A 229 24.71 -13.11 -6.73
CA VAL A 229 25.95 -13.08 -7.51
C VAL A 229 27.19 -13.35 -6.64
N LEU A 230 27.27 -12.76 -5.45
CA LEU A 230 28.37 -13.01 -4.51
C LEU A 230 28.41 -14.47 -4.05
N SER A 231 27.26 -15.05 -3.68
CA SER A 231 27.16 -16.46 -3.27
C SER A 231 27.56 -17.41 -4.41
N ILE A 232 27.13 -17.12 -5.64
CA ILE A 232 27.55 -17.88 -6.82
C ILE A 232 29.07 -17.76 -7.01
N ASN A 233 29.64 -16.55 -6.94
CA ASN A 233 31.08 -16.36 -7.07
C ASN A 233 31.87 -17.12 -5.99
N GLU A 234 31.41 -17.13 -4.73
CA GLU A 234 32.03 -17.92 -3.66
C GLU A 234 31.96 -19.43 -3.94
N LEU A 235 30.83 -19.95 -4.46
CA LEU A 235 30.69 -21.35 -4.88
C LEU A 235 31.61 -21.69 -6.07
N TYR A 236 31.75 -20.78 -7.04
CA TYR A 236 32.69 -20.96 -8.15
C TYR A 236 34.15 -20.93 -7.67
N VAL A 237 34.50 -20.03 -6.75
CA VAL A 237 35.86 -19.95 -6.20
C VAL A 237 36.18 -21.20 -5.38
N THR A 238 35.26 -21.65 -4.52
CA THR A 238 35.45 -22.87 -3.72
C THR A 238 35.54 -24.12 -4.58
N SER A 239 34.71 -24.26 -5.63
CA SER A 239 34.81 -25.39 -6.57
C SER A 239 36.09 -25.36 -7.42
N PHE A 240 36.55 -24.18 -7.86
CA PHE A 240 37.81 -24.04 -8.59
C PHE A 240 39.03 -24.36 -7.71
N VAL A 241 39.01 -23.90 -6.47
CA VAL A 241 39.99 -24.26 -5.43
C VAL A 241 39.97 -25.78 -5.25
N TRP A 242 38.81 -26.39 -5.01
CA TRP A 242 38.68 -27.85 -4.89
C TRP A 242 39.20 -28.61 -6.10
N GLN A 243 38.90 -28.20 -7.34
CA GLN A 243 39.45 -28.83 -8.54
C GLN A 243 40.98 -28.73 -8.60
N LYS A 244 41.54 -27.57 -8.23
CA LYS A 244 42.99 -27.35 -8.22
C LYS A 244 43.69 -28.19 -7.15
N TYR A 245 43.09 -28.38 -5.97
CA TYR A 245 43.67 -29.17 -4.89
C TYR A 245 43.34 -30.67 -4.97
N ALA A 246 42.23 -31.08 -5.60
CA ALA A 246 41.91 -32.49 -5.85
C ALA A 246 42.92 -33.14 -6.80
N HIS A 247 43.45 -32.37 -7.76
CA HIS A 247 44.48 -32.89 -8.66
C HIS A 247 45.81 -33.14 -7.94
N THR A 248 46.15 -32.30 -6.96
CA THR A 248 47.33 -32.47 -6.09
C THR A 248 47.14 -33.60 -5.08
N PHE A 249 45.92 -33.77 -4.53
CA PHE A 249 45.60 -34.83 -3.57
C PHE A 249 45.68 -36.23 -4.21
N ASN A 250 45.19 -36.38 -5.45
CA ASN A 250 45.29 -37.65 -6.19
C ASN A 250 46.73 -38.03 -6.59
N GLN A 251 47.65 -37.07 -6.70
CA GLN A 251 49.07 -37.37 -6.97
C GLN A 251 49.85 -37.78 -5.71
N ILE A 252 49.35 -37.45 -4.52
CA ILE A 252 50.04 -37.75 -3.25
C ILE A 252 49.55 -39.05 -2.61
N PHE A 253 48.32 -39.49 -2.87
CA PHE A 253 47.69 -40.63 -2.18
C PHE A 253 47.33 -41.85 -3.05
N LEU A 254 47.57 -41.83 -4.37
CA LEU A 254 47.31 -42.97 -5.28
C LEU A 254 48.58 -43.54 -5.96
N GLN A 255 49.73 -43.43 -5.32
CA GLN A 255 50.92 -44.26 -5.58
C GLN A 255 51.24 -45.07 -4.33
#